data_AF-A0A9D0CTZ1-F1
#
_entry.id   AF-A0A9D0CTZ1-F1
#
_cell.length_a   1.000
_cell.length_b   1.000
_cell.length_c   1.000
_cell.angle_alpha   90.00
_cell.angle_beta   90.00
_cell.angle_gamma   90.00
#
_symmetry.space_group_name_H-M   'P 1'
#
loop_
_entity.id
_entity.type
_entity.pdbx_description
1 polymer ?
#
loop_
_entity_poly.entity_id
_entity_poly.type
_entity_poly.pdbx_seq_one_letter_code
_entity_poly.pdbx_strand_id
1 'polypeptide(L)'
;MSLLTVGINHNTAPVEVRERLAFDADAIPDTLASLLELPGVKEAAVLSTCNRTEVTCWREDDDTALIIPDWLSRHHEVDPEEIRPYLYNHNDSEAV
;
A
#
# COMPACT_ATOMS: atom_id res chain seq x y z
N MET A 1 -9.08 0.22 -15.53
CA MET A 1 -9.08 1.64 -15.10
C MET A 1 -10.06 1.80 -13.96
N SER A 2 -9.55 1.67 -12.75
CA SER A 2 -10.30 1.72 -11.49
C SER A 2 -9.40 2.24 -10.37
N LEU A 3 -10.01 2.65 -9.26
CA LEU A 3 -9.27 3.03 -8.06
C LEU A 3 -9.03 1.79 -7.20
N LEU A 4 -7.82 1.63 -6.66
CA LEU A 4 -7.46 0.57 -5.74
C LEU A 4 -6.75 1.16 -4.53
N THR A 5 -7.21 0.84 -3.33
CA THR A 5 -6.49 1.10 -2.08
C THR A 5 -6.08 -0.23 -1.45
N VAL A 6 -4.79 -0.36 -1.14
CA VAL A 6 -4.21 -1.50 -0.43
C VAL A 6 -3.52 -0.99 0.82
N GLY A 7 -3.75 -1.61 1.97
CA GLY A 7 -3.11 -1.17 3.20
C GLY A 7 -3.42 -2.00 4.42
N ILE A 8 -2.96 -1.48 5.56
CA ILE A 8 -3.24 -2.02 6.89
C ILE A 8 -3.72 -0.90 7.81
N ASN A 9 -4.53 -1.25 8.80
CA ASN A 9 -5.05 -0.30 9.78
C ASN A 9 -5.18 -0.92 11.16
N HIS A 10 -5.43 -0.08 12.17
CA HIS A 10 -5.55 -0.47 13.57
C HIS A 10 -6.70 -1.44 13.89
N ASN A 11 -7.68 -1.64 13.01
CA ASN A 11 -8.77 -2.60 13.25
C ASN A 11 -8.30 -4.04 13.06
N THR A 12 -7.37 -4.27 12.13
CA THR A 12 -6.90 -5.62 11.78
C THR A 12 -5.46 -5.86 12.22
N ALA A 13 -4.58 -4.85 12.17
CA ALA A 13 -3.16 -5.00 12.41
C ALA A 13 -2.71 -4.49 13.80
N PRO A 14 -1.90 -5.27 14.54
CA PRO A 14 -1.27 -4.80 15.77
C PRO A 14 -0.28 -3.66 15.49
N VAL A 15 0.08 -2.89 16.52
CA VAL A 15 0.91 -1.69 16.36
C VAL A 15 2.30 -2.02 15.82
N GLU A 16 2.89 -3.13 16.25
CA GLU A 16 4.22 -3.57 15.86
C GLU A 16 4.31 -3.88 14.36
N VAL A 17 3.22 -4.38 13.76
CA VAL A 17 3.13 -4.61 12.30
C VAL A 17 2.97 -3.29 11.57
N ARG A 18 2.17 -2.36 12.10
CA ARG A 18 1.93 -1.05 11.49
C ARG A 18 3.16 -0.16 11.49
N GLU A 19 3.93 -0.15 12.57
CA GLU A 19 5.18 0.61 12.66
C GLU A 19 6.20 0.18 11.62
N ARG A 20 6.23 -1.11 11.27
CA ARG A 20 7.12 -1.65 10.23
C ARG A 20 6.73 -1.21 8.81
N LEU A 21 5.48 -0.83 8.59
CA LEU A 21 4.98 -0.32 7.31
C LEU A 21 4.79 1.21 7.32
N ALA A 22 5.33 1.92 8.31
CA ALA A 22 5.25 3.37 8.31
C ALA A 22 6.21 3.96 7.26
N PHE A 23 5.73 4.91 6.46
CA PHE A 23 6.58 5.72 5.59
C PHE A 23 7.06 6.96 6.31
N ASP A 24 8.36 7.23 6.22
CA ASP A 24 8.95 8.51 6.61
C ASP A 24 8.58 9.60 5.60
N ALA A 25 8.27 10.80 6.09
CA ALA A 25 7.85 11.92 5.24
C ALA A 25 8.91 12.27 4.17
N ASP A 26 10.19 12.15 4.51
CA ASP A 26 11.31 12.43 3.61
C ASP A 26 11.46 11.36 2.50
N ALA A 27 10.94 10.14 2.72
CA ALA A 27 10.99 9.06 1.74
C ALA A 27 9.82 9.09 0.74
N ILE A 28 8.74 9.83 1.04
CA ILE A 28 7.51 9.87 0.22
C ILE A 28 7.77 10.17 -1.28
N PRO A 29 8.62 11.14 -1.67
CA PRO A 29 8.88 11.40 -3.07
C PRO A 29 9.45 10.19 -3.82
N ASP A 30 10.42 9.49 -3.22
CA ASP A 30 11.06 8.31 -3.81
C ASP A 30 10.11 7.10 -3.78
N THR A 31 9.32 6.95 -2.71
CA THR A 31 8.26 5.96 -2.61
C THR A 31 7.26 6.12 -3.76
N LEU A 32 6.74 7.33 -3.99
CA LEU A 32 5.79 7.60 -5.07
C LEU A 32 6.41 7.37 -6.44
N ALA A 33 7.67 7.75 -6.65
CA ALA A 33 8.37 7.47 -7.90
C ALA A 33 8.44 5.96 -8.18
N SER A 34 8.80 5.16 -7.16
CA SER A 34 8.88 3.70 -7.31
C SER A 34 7.51 3.03 -7.56
N LEU A 35 6.43 3.59 -7.00
CA LEU A 35 5.06 3.11 -7.26
C LEU A 35 4.64 3.34 -8.70
N LEU A 36 5.01 4.49 -9.28
CA LEU A 36 4.70 4.84 -10.67
C LEU A 36 5.51 4.01 -11.69
N GLU A 37 6.58 3.34 -11.26
CA GLU A 37 7.33 2.37 -12.09
C GLU A 37 6.66 0.99 -12.14
N LEU A 38 5.67 0.72 -11.27
CA LEU A 38 4.98 -0.56 -11.26
C LEU A 38 4.07 -0.72 -12.48
N PRO A 39 4.02 -1.94 -13.08
CA PRO A 39 3.09 -2.23 -14.15
C PRO A 39 1.64 -1.91 -13.74
N GLY A 40 0.91 -1.22 -14.62
CA GLY A 40 -0.50 -0.90 -14.43
C GLY A 40 -0.78 0.33 -13.56
N VAL A 41 0.18 0.88 -12.82
CA VAL A 41 -0.01 2.07 -11.97
C VAL A 41 0.14 3.36 -12.78
N LYS A 42 -0.86 4.25 -12.75
CA LYS A 42 -0.81 5.57 -13.42
C LYS A 42 -0.68 6.74 -12.47
N GLU A 43 -1.35 6.64 -11.34
CA GLU A 43 -1.33 7.63 -10.29
C GLU A 43 -1.24 6.88 -8.96
N ALA A 44 -0.57 7.46 -8.00
CA ALA A 44 -0.39 6.89 -6.68
C ALA A 44 -0.44 7.96 -5.60
N ALA A 45 -1.00 7.60 -4.46
CA ALA A 45 -0.99 8.35 -3.23
C ALA A 45 -0.64 7.40 -2.08
N VAL A 46 0.07 7.93 -1.09
CA VAL A 46 0.45 7.20 0.13
C VAL A 46 -0.13 7.93 1.31
N LEU A 47 -0.85 7.20 2.17
CA LEU A 47 -1.35 7.70 3.45
C LEU A 47 -0.69 6.90 4.57
N SER A 48 0.26 7.53 5.25
CA SER A 48 0.99 6.96 6.38
C SER A 48 0.68 7.75 7.64
N THR A 49 0.05 7.12 8.64
CA THR A 49 -0.29 7.73 9.92
C THR A 49 -0.04 6.73 11.05
N CYS A 50 -0.18 7.16 12.30
CA CYS A 50 -0.10 6.25 13.44
C CYS A 50 -1.20 5.17 13.48
N ASN A 51 -2.25 5.27 12.66
CA ASN A 51 -3.41 4.35 12.68
C ASN A 51 -3.55 3.49 11.43
N ARG A 52 -2.90 3.88 10.32
CA ARG A 52 -2.97 3.18 9.03
C ARG A 52 -1.80 3.53 8.13
N THR A 53 -1.44 2.57 7.28
CA THR A 53 -0.59 2.75 6.10
C THR A 53 -1.38 2.25 4.91
N GLU A 54 -1.58 3.11 3.92
CA GLU A 54 -2.34 2.81 2.70
C GLU A 54 -1.59 3.33 1.47
N VAL A 55 -1.65 2.54 0.41
CA VAL A 55 -1.28 2.92 -0.96
C VAL A 55 -2.56 2.93 -1.78
N THR A 56 -2.92 4.09 -2.29
CA THR A 56 -4.05 4.27 -3.20
C THR A 56 -3.51 4.54 -4.59
N CYS A 57 -3.98 3.80 -5.60
CA CYS A 57 -3.52 3.95 -6.97
C CYS A 57 -4.65 3.90 -7.99
N TRP A 58 -4.46 4.64 -9.08
CA TRP A 58 -5.26 4.48 -10.28
C TRP A 58 -4.61 3.43 -11.17
N ARG A 59 -5.30 2.31 -11.41
CA ARG A 59 -4.74 1.13 -12.11
C ARG A 59 -5.37 0.89 -13.48
N GLU A 60 -4.59 0.45 -14.45
CA GLU A 60 -5.09 0.05 -15.78
C GLU A 60 -5.78 -1.32 -15.77
N ASP A 61 -5.20 -2.28 -15.04
CA ASP A 61 -5.63 -3.67 -14.91
C ASP A 61 -5.74 -4.11 -13.44
N ASP A 62 -6.32 -5.28 -13.21
CA ASP A 62 -6.58 -5.80 -11.87
C ASP A 62 -5.35 -6.47 -11.22
N ASP A 63 -4.29 -6.77 -11.99
CA ASP A 63 -3.08 -7.46 -11.50
C ASP A 63 -2.35 -6.61 -10.45
N THR A 64 -2.55 -5.29 -10.49
CA THR A 64 -2.03 -4.35 -9.49
C THR A 64 -2.40 -4.73 -8.04
N ALA A 65 -3.54 -5.41 -7.83
CA ALA A 65 -3.94 -5.89 -6.49
C ALA A 65 -3.01 -6.98 -5.91
N LEU A 66 -2.25 -7.67 -6.75
CA LEU A 66 -1.22 -8.63 -6.33
C LEU A 66 0.15 -7.95 -6.25
N ILE A 67 0.42 -6.96 -7.10
CA ILE A 67 1.71 -6.27 -7.19
C ILE A 67 1.95 -5.37 -5.96
N ILE A 68 0.93 -4.61 -5.52
CA ILE A 68 1.09 -3.64 -4.44
C ILE A 68 1.45 -4.30 -3.09
N PRO A 69 0.81 -5.39 -2.64
CA PRO A 69 1.23 -6.13 -1.44
C PRO A 69 2.70 -6.59 -1.47
N ASP A 70 3.14 -7.13 -2.61
CA ASP A 70 4.51 -7.61 -2.79
C ASP A 70 5.51 -6.44 -2.77
N TRP A 71 5.16 -5.34 -3.43
CA TRP A 71 5.95 -4.12 -3.41
C TRP A 71 6.04 -3.53 -2.01
N LEU A 72 4.93 -3.47 -1.25
CA LEU A 72 4.89 -2.95 0.11
C LEU A 72 5.81 -3.75 1.02
N SER A 73 5.77 -5.09 0.91
CA SER A 73 6.65 -5.98 1.66
C SER A 73 8.14 -5.73 1.36
N ARG A 74 8.48 -5.60 0.08
CA ARG A 74 9.87 -5.36 -0.37
C ARG A 74 10.37 -3.97 0.02
N HIS A 75 9.53 -2.95 -0.12
CA HIS A 75 9.89 -1.57 0.20
C HIS A 75 10.23 -1.39 1.68
N HIS A 76 9.49 -2.07 2.56
CA HIS A 76 9.72 -2.02 4.01
C HIS A 76 10.61 -3.15 4.54
N GLU A 77 11.17 -3.98 3.65
CA GLU A 77 12.03 -5.12 4.01
C GLU A 77 11.39 -6.07 5.05
N VAL A 78 10.07 -6.33 4.89
CA VAL A 78 9.32 -7.24 5.75
C VAL A 78 8.94 -8.52 5.03
N ASP A 79 8.77 -9.61 5.79
CA ASP A 79 8.26 -10.86 5.23
C ASP A 79 6.79 -10.66 4.82
N PRO A 80 6.40 -10.95 3.55
CA PRO A 80 5.02 -10.85 3.11
C PRO A 80 4.02 -11.63 3.99
N GLU A 81 4.45 -12.76 4.57
CA GLU A 81 3.60 -13.58 5.44
C GLU A 81 3.29 -12.90 6.79
N GLU A 82 4.11 -11.94 7.22
CA GLU A 82 3.86 -11.16 8.44
C GLU A 82 2.80 -10.07 8.24
N ILE A 83 2.57 -9.61 7.01
CA ILE A 83 1.61 -8.53 6.73
C ILE A 83 0.34 -9.02 6.03
N ARG A 84 0.42 -10.10 5.24
CA ARG A 84 -0.70 -10.67 4.48
C ARG A 84 -1.99 -10.88 5.27
N PRO A 85 -1.97 -11.41 6.51
CA PRO A 85 -3.19 -11.61 7.29
C PRO A 85 -3.94 -10.33 7.64
N TYR A 86 -3.28 -9.17 7.54
CA TYR A 86 -3.80 -7.88 7.97
C TYR A 86 -4.14 -6.93 6.82
N LEU A 87 -3.66 -7.23 5.61
CA LEU A 87 -3.91 -6.44 4.41
C LEU A 87 -5.40 -6.46 4.04
N TYR A 88 -5.89 -5.29 3.64
CA TYR A 88 -7.16 -5.15 2.94
C TYR A 88 -6.96 -4.50 1.58
N ASN A 89 -7.90 -4.81 0.69
CA ASN A 89 -8.00 -4.23 -0.63
C ASN A 89 -9.40 -3.63 -0.77
N HIS A 90 -9.46 -2.36 -1.14
CA HIS A 90 -10.69 -1.65 -1.46
C HIS A 90 -10.67 -1.21 -2.91
N ASN A 91 -11.78 -1.39 -3.61
CA ASN A 91 -11.90 -1.03 -5.02
C ASN A 91 -12.93 0.08 -5.20
N ASP A 92 -12.65 0.98 -6.14
CA ASP A 92 -13.55 2.04 -6.61
C ASP A 92 -14.17 2.83 -5.45
N SER A 93 -15.48 2.71 -5.22
CA SER A 93 -16.19 3.44 -4.18
C SER A 93 -15.75 3.10 -2.76
N GLU A 94 -15.18 1.91 -2.55
CA GLU A 94 -14.65 1.53 -1.24
C GLU A 94 -13.26 2.12 -0.99
N ALA A 95 -12.59 2.62 -2.03
CA ALA A 95 -11.24 3.17 -1.96
C ALA A 95 -11.21 4.68 -1.60
N VAL A 96 -12.37 5.30 -1.36
CA VAL A 96 -12.58 6.74 -1.09
C VAL A 96 -13.08 6.98 0.33
#